data_AF-A0A1G5CDI4-F1
#
_entry.id   AF-A0A1G5CDI4-F1
#
_cell.length_a   1.000
_cell.length_b   1.000
_cell.length_c   1.000
_cell.angle_alpha   90.00
_cell.angle_beta   90.00
_cell.angle_gamma   90.00
#
_symmetry.space_group_name_H-M   'P 1'
#
loop_
_entity.id
_entity.type
_entity.pdbx_description
1 polymer ?
#
loop_
_entity_poly.entity_id
_entity_poly.type
_entity_poly.pdbx_seq_one_letter_code
_entity_poly.pdbx_strand_id
1 'polypeptide(L)' 'MEKDEINNWMDKIKAKKPPAIKQKVVPILEKNPKDEVQLSCYVEKGLMKRLKMQALKENETIKKIINKSITQYLRSND' A
#
# COMPACT_ATOMS: atom_id res chain seq x y z
N MET A 1 5.98 3.67 -57.20
CA MET A 1 5.44 4.94 -56.66
C MET A 1 4.83 4.74 -55.28
N GLU A 2 3.77 3.93 -55.06
CA GLU A 2 3.15 3.80 -53.72
C GLU A 2 4.06 3.17 -52.63
N LYS A 3 4.88 2.16 -52.98
CA LYS A 3 5.79 1.52 -52.02
C LYS A 3 6.90 2.44 -51.51
N ASP A 4 7.34 3.36 -52.35
CA ASP A 4 8.46 4.26 -52.04
C ASP A 4 8.02 5.37 -51.08
N GLU A 5 6.78 5.82 -51.18
CA GLU A 5 6.18 6.80 -50.28
C GLU A 5 5.96 6.22 -48.87
N ILE A 6 5.49 4.97 -48.79
CA ILE A 6 5.28 4.27 -47.51
C ILE A 6 6.62 4.05 -46.77
N ASN A 7 7.67 3.67 -47.50
CA ASN A 7 9.01 3.49 -46.92
C ASN A 7 9.58 4.81 -46.40
N ASN A 8 9.45 5.89 -47.18
CA ASN A 8 9.91 7.21 -46.79
C ASN A 8 9.14 7.76 -45.57
N TRP A 9 7.86 7.38 -45.43
CA TRP A 9 7.05 7.72 -44.25
C TRP A 9 7.48 6.93 -43.01
N MET A 10 7.75 5.63 -43.17
CA MET A 10 8.27 4.76 -42.10
C MET A 10 9.62 5.24 -41.56
N ASP A 11 10.51 5.69 -42.43
CA ASP A 11 11.83 6.18 -42.01
C ASP A 11 11.74 7.49 -41.20
N LYS A 12 10.80 8.36 -41.54
CA LYS A 12 10.51 9.58 -40.75
C LYS A 12 9.96 9.29 -39.36
N ILE A 13 9.19 8.21 -39.22
CA ILE A 13 8.64 7.78 -37.91
C ILE A 13 9.74 7.16 -37.05
N LYS A 14 10.58 6.28 -37.63
CA LYS A 14 11.68 5.61 -36.92
C LYS A 14 12.78 6.57 -36.48
N ALA A 15 13.00 7.66 -37.21
CA ALA A 15 13.97 8.70 -36.85
C ALA A 15 13.59 9.48 -35.58
N LYS A 16 12.29 9.62 -35.29
CA LYS A 16 11.81 10.28 -34.06
C LYS A 16 11.69 9.25 -32.94
N LYS A 17 12.79 8.97 -32.23
CA LYS A 17 12.71 8.23 -30.96
C LYS A 17 11.90 9.06 -29.96
N PRO A 18 10.71 8.60 -29.51
CA PRO A 18 9.98 9.33 -28.48
C PRO A 18 10.85 9.39 -27.22
N PRO A 19 10.91 10.55 -26.54
CA PRO A 19 11.72 10.68 -25.33
C PRO A 19 11.23 9.66 -24.31
N ALA A 20 12.17 8.86 -23.77
CA ALA A 20 11.85 7.86 -22.77
C ALA A 20 11.18 8.56 -21.57
N ILE A 21 9.92 8.20 -21.31
CA ILE A 21 9.15 8.71 -20.18
C ILE A 21 9.78 8.13 -18.91
N LYS A 22 10.69 8.86 -18.29
CA LYS A 22 11.29 8.48 -17.01
C LYS A 22 10.27 8.81 -15.91
N GLN A 23 9.49 7.81 -15.50
CA GLN A 23 8.62 7.95 -14.34
C GLN A 23 9.47 8.11 -13.08
N LYS A 24 9.40 9.30 -12.48
CA LYS A 24 10.08 9.58 -11.21
C LYS A 24 9.29 8.92 -10.08
N VAL A 25 9.80 7.82 -9.55
CA VAL A 25 9.26 7.20 -8.32
C VAL A 25 9.76 8.03 -7.14
N VAL A 26 8.86 8.67 -6.42
CA VAL A 26 9.18 9.45 -5.23
C VAL A 26 8.69 8.66 -4.01
N PRO A 27 9.52 8.51 -2.96
CA PRO A 27 9.06 7.89 -1.71
C PRO A 27 7.89 8.68 -1.16
N ILE A 28 6.81 7.97 -0.83
CA ILE A 28 5.73 8.55 -0.03
C ILE A 28 6.34 8.73 1.36
N LEU A 29 6.59 9.98 1.76
CA LEU A 29 6.90 10.30 3.14
C LEU A 29 5.65 9.97 3.95
N GLU A 30 5.59 8.75 4.50
CA GLU A 30 4.47 8.34 5.33
C GLU A 30 4.37 9.33 6.49
N LYS A 31 3.18 9.94 6.62
CA LYS A 31 2.83 10.73 7.80
C LYS A 31 2.83 9.77 8.97
N ASN A 32 3.94 9.67 9.70
CA ASN A 32 3.89 9.10 11.04
C ASN A 32 2.84 9.90 11.82
N PRO A 33 1.75 9.26 12.28
CA PRO A 33 0.83 9.92 13.20
C PRO A 33 1.66 10.30 14.42
N LYS A 34 1.63 11.59 14.81
CA LYS A 34 2.54 12.13 15.84
C LYS A 34 2.46 11.40 17.20
N ASP A 35 1.40 10.62 17.41
CA ASP A 35 1.08 9.95 18.67
C ASP A 35 1.05 8.41 18.59
N GLU A 36 1.62 7.81 17.53
CA GLU A 36 1.64 6.36 17.37
C GLU A 36 3.06 5.77 17.38
N VAL A 37 3.23 4.67 18.13
CA VAL A 37 4.46 3.89 18.17
C VAL A 37 4.20 2.51 17.56
N GLN A 38 5.14 2.00 16.77
CA GLN A 38 5.07 0.66 16.19
C GLN A 38 5.20 -0.41 17.28
N LEU A 39 4.26 -1.36 17.31
CA LEU A 39 4.34 -2.55 18.14
C LEU A 39 4.65 -3.78 17.28
N SER A 40 5.82 -4.38 17.48
CA SER A 40 6.25 -5.60 16.80
C SER A 40 6.33 -6.74 17.81
N CYS A 41 5.40 -7.70 17.73
CA CYS A 41 5.38 -8.87 18.60
C CYS A 41 4.81 -10.11 17.89
N TYR A 42 5.11 -11.28 18.44
CA TYR A 42 4.47 -12.52 18.03
C TYR A 42 3.16 -12.71 18.77
N VAL A 43 2.14 -13.18 18.05
CA VAL A 43 0.81 -13.46 18.59
C VAL A 43 0.45 -14.91 18.25
N GLU A 44 -0.22 -15.60 19.17
CA GLU A 44 -0.69 -16.96 18.95
C GLU A 44 -1.57 -17.06 17.69
N LYS A 45 -1.36 -18.09 16.87
CA LYS A 45 -2.07 -18.26 15.59
C LYS A 45 -3.60 -18.27 15.76
N GLY A 46 -4.09 -18.97 16.79
CA GLY A 46 -5.52 -19.03 17.09
C GLY A 46 -6.10 -17.69 17.51
N LEU A 47 -5.33 -16.89 18.25
CA LEU A 47 -5.73 -15.55 18.67
C LEU A 47 -5.82 -14.58 17.48
N MET A 48 -4.82 -14.59 16.58
CA MET A 48 -4.84 -13.77 15.36
C MET A 48 -6.05 -14.10 14.47
N LYS A 49 -6.42 -15.39 14.35
CA LYS A 49 -7.62 -15.79 13.60
C LYS A 49 -8.89 -15.20 14.21
N ARG A 50 -9.04 -15.27 15.53
CA ARG A 50 -10.19 -14.70 16.26
C ARG A 50 -10.27 -13.19 16.11
N LEU A 51 -9.14 -12.49 16.23
CA LEU A 51 -9.04 -11.03 16.01
C LEU A 51 -9.52 -10.62 14.62
N LYS A 52 -9.12 -11.35 13.57
CA LYS A 52 -9.56 -11.09 12.19
C LYS A 52 -11.08 -11.29 12.03
N MET A 53 -11.63 -12.36 12.60
CA MET A 53 -13.08 -12.60 12.53
C MET A 53 -13.86 -11.50 13.25
N GLN A 54 -13.36 -11.02 14.40
CA GLN A 54 -13.99 -9.92 15.13
C GLN A 54 -13.93 -8.60 14.34
N ALA A 55 -12.78 -8.30 13.71
CA ALA A 55 -12.61 -7.14 12.83
C ALA A 55 -13.64 -7.11 11.71
N LEU A 56 -13.87 -8.26 11.06
CA LEU A 56 -14.89 -8.41 10.03
C LEU A 56 -16.31 -8.19 10.58
N LYS A 57 -16.61 -8.74 11.76
CA LYS A 57 -17.93 -8.62 12.39
C LYS A 57 -18.27 -7.17 12.78
N GLU A 58 -17.30 -6.44 13.33
CA GLU A 58 -17.49 -5.06 13.79
C GLU A 58 -17.29 -4.02 12.68
N ASN A 59 -16.90 -4.44 11.47
CA ASN A 59 -16.48 -3.55 10.38
C ASN A 59 -15.39 -2.56 10.84
N GLU A 60 -14.43 -3.06 11.62
CA GLU A 60 -13.32 -2.28 12.18
C GLU A 60 -11.97 -2.87 11.77
N THR A 61 -10.90 -2.09 11.95
CA THR A 61 -9.54 -2.56 11.70
C THR A 61 -9.02 -3.39 12.88
N ILE A 62 -8.15 -4.36 12.58
CA ILE A 62 -7.49 -5.18 13.60
C ILE A 62 -6.75 -4.30 14.62
N LYS A 63 -6.09 -3.22 14.16
CA LYS A 63 -5.42 -2.24 15.00
C LYS A 63 -6.36 -1.61 16.03
N LYS A 64 -7.57 -1.21 15.62
CA LYS A 64 -8.55 -0.58 16.51
C LYS A 64 -9.01 -1.56 17.59
N ILE A 65 -9.23 -2.82 17.23
CA ILE A 65 -9.57 -3.87 18.19
C ILE A 65 -8.43 -4.14 19.17
N ILE A 66 -7.19 -4.27 18.68
CA ILE A 66 -6.01 -4.45 19.55
C ILE A 66 -5.91 -3.31 20.56
N ASN A 67 -6.00 -2.05 20.11
CA ASN A 67 -5.92 -0.89 21.00
C ASN A 67 -7.06 -0.86 22.02
N LYS A 68 -8.30 -1.18 21.61
CA LYS A 68 -9.44 -1.31 22.53
C LYS A 68 -9.21 -2.39 23.58
N SER A 69 -8.76 -3.58 23.17
CA SER A 69 -8.49 -4.69 24.08
C SER A 69 -7.38 -4.36 25.07
N ILE A 70 -6.29 -3.74 24.63
CA ILE A 70 -5.20 -3.28 25.51
C ILE A 70 -5.72 -2.23 26.50
N THR A 71 -6.46 -1.22 26.01
CA THR A 71 -7.02 -0.16 26.86
C THR A 71 -7.99 -0.73 27.91
N GLN A 72 -8.85 -1.67 27.52
CA GLN A 72 -9.78 -2.33 28.42
C GLN A 72 -9.05 -3.17 29.47
N TYR A 73 -8.03 -3.93 29.07
CA TYR A 73 -7.23 -4.74 29.98
C TYR A 73 -6.52 -3.88 31.05
N LEU A 74 -5.94 -2.75 30.63
CA LEU A 74 -5.28 -1.82 31.55
C LEU A 74 -6.27 -1.17 32.52
N ARG A 75 -7.44 -0.73 32.04
CA ARG A 75 -8.50 -0.16 32.90
C ARG A 75 -9.09 -1.13 33.93
N SER A 76 -9.03 -2.43 33.67
CA SER A 76 -9.54 -3.44 34.60
C SER A 76 -8.55 -3.81 35.70
N ASN A 77 -7.30 -3.36 35.61
CA ASN A 77 -6.22 -3.65 36.55
C ASN A 77 -5.73 -2.40 37.33
N ASP A 78 -6.36 -1.25 37.10
CA ASP A 78 -6.28 -0.04 37.93
C ASP A 78 -7.48 0.00 38.89
#